data_AF-S2JR08-F1
#
_entry.id   AF-S2JR08-F1
#
_cell.length_a   1.000
_cell.length_b   1.000
_cell.length_c   1.000
_cell.angle_alpha   90.00
_cell.angle_beta   90.00
_cell.angle_gamma   90.00
#
_symmetry.space_group_name_H-M   'P 1'
#
loop_
_entity.id
_entity.type
_entity.pdbx_description
1 polymer ?
#
loop_
_entity_poly.entity_id
_entity_poly.type
_entity_poly.pdbx_seq_one_letter_code
_entity_poly.pdbx_strand_id
1 'polypeptide(L)'
;MTKEAKLARKAKLLLYIPIPDGLSMKQVVGHFNPLSDGNCGFRALALAITGNQEQYKLLKTKMIAILNKKNVFYQQIFGSFPSSKPSS
;
A
#
# COMPACT_ATOMS: atom_id res chain seq x y z
N MET A 1 16.69 -0.26 -33.30
CA MET A 1 15.54 -1.17 -33.17
C MET A 1 14.27 -0.41 -33.51
N THR A 2 13.43 -0.96 -34.39
CA THR A 2 12.18 -0.35 -34.85
C THR A 2 11.08 -0.44 -33.79
N LYS A 3 10.11 0.48 -33.79
CA LYS A 3 8.96 0.52 -32.84
C LYS A 3 8.22 -0.82 -32.80
N GLU A 4 8.09 -1.46 -33.95
CA GLU A 4 7.50 -2.79 -34.15
C GLU A 4 8.18 -3.88 -33.32
N ALA A 5 9.52 -3.90 -33.29
CA ALA A 5 10.27 -4.90 -32.54
C ALA A 5 10.08 -4.77 -31.02
N LYS A 6 9.82 -3.55 -30.52
CA LYS A 6 9.57 -3.29 -29.10
C LYS A 6 8.14 -3.69 -28.70
N LEU A 7 7.18 -3.44 -29.58
CA LEU A 7 5.78 -3.84 -29.39
C LEU A 7 5.61 -5.36 -29.42
N ALA A 8 6.23 -6.04 -30.39
CA ALA A 8 6.22 -7.50 -30.48
C ALA A 8 6.84 -8.18 -29.25
N ARG A 9 7.92 -7.60 -28.69
CA ARG A 9 8.57 -8.13 -27.48
C ARG A 9 7.70 -7.95 -26.22
N LYS A 10 6.97 -6.84 -26.12
CA LYS A 10 6.01 -6.58 -25.02
C LYS A 10 4.80 -7.53 -25.10
N ALA A 11 4.24 -7.74 -26.29
CA ALA A 11 3.15 -8.68 -26.51
C ALA A 11 3.56 -10.13 -26.19
N LYS A 12 4.77 -10.52 -26.58
CA LYS A 12 5.32 -11.86 -26.29
C LYS A 12 5.58 -12.08 -24.79
N LEU A 13 5.93 -11.03 -24.04
CA LEU A 13 6.12 -11.11 -22.59
C LEU A 13 4.79 -11.26 -21.83
N LEU A 14 3.73 -10.57 -22.27
CA LEU A 14 2.38 -10.67 -21.71
C LEU A 14 1.73 -12.04 -21.94
N LEU A 15 2.13 -12.75 -23.00
CA LEU A 15 1.69 -14.13 -23.27
C LEU A 15 2.36 -15.18 -22.37
N TYR A 16 3.53 -14.89 -21.79
CA TYR A 16 4.32 -15.87 -21.06
C TYR A 16 4.16 -15.77 -19.53
N ILE A 17 3.66 -14.65 -19.04
CA ILE A 17 3.33 -14.44 -17.63
C ILE A 17 1.83 -14.22 -17.58
N PRO A 18 1.01 -15.25 -17.29
CA PRO A 18 -0.39 -15.01 -17.01
C PRO A 18 -0.46 -14.08 -15.80
N ILE A 19 -0.88 -12.85 -16.03
CA ILE A 19 -1.26 -11.93 -14.95
C ILE A 19 -2.62 -12.45 -14.52
N PRO A 20 -2.74 -13.11 -13.35
CA PRO A 20 -4.02 -13.65 -12.94
C PRO A 20 -5.03 -12.50 -12.79
N ASP A 21 -6.27 -12.72 -13.21
CA ASP A 21 -7.38 -11.74 -13.12
C ASP A 21 -7.70 -11.30 -11.67
N GLY A 22 -7.04 -11.91 -10.68
CA GLY A 22 -7.07 -11.56 -9.27
C GLY A 22 -6.50 -12.68 -8.42
N LEU A 23 -6.59 -12.53 -7.10
CA LEU A 23 -6.43 -13.66 -6.19
C LEU A 23 -7.74 -14.47 -6.17
N SER A 24 -7.63 -15.79 -6.34
CA SER A 24 -8.72 -16.71 -6.04
C SER A 24 -9.00 -16.73 -4.54
N MET A 25 -10.27 -16.92 -4.15
CA MET A 25 -10.63 -17.16 -2.73
C MET A 25 -9.88 -18.33 -2.11
N LYS A 26 -9.45 -19.32 -2.92
CA LYS A 26 -8.62 -20.44 -2.44
C LYS A 26 -7.22 -20.01 -1.99
N GLN A 27 -6.74 -18.84 -2.43
CA GLN A 27 -5.45 -18.27 -2.04
C GLN A 27 -5.55 -17.41 -0.77
N VAL A 28 -6.77 -17.12 -0.30
CA VAL A 28 -7.02 -16.34 0.91
C VAL A 28 -6.92 -17.28 2.11
N VAL A 29 -5.86 -17.12 2.90
CA VAL A 29 -5.57 -17.96 4.09
C VAL A 29 -6.43 -17.56 5.30
N GLY A 30 -7.07 -16.38 5.25
CA GLY A 30 -7.98 -15.93 6.29
C GLY A 30 -8.53 -14.54 6.00
N HIS A 31 -9.57 -14.15 6.73
CA HIS A 31 -10.13 -12.81 6.72
C HIS A 31 -10.11 -12.22 8.13
N PHE A 32 -9.97 -10.92 8.22
CA PHE A 32 -10.11 -10.18 9.48
C PHE A 32 -11.03 -9.00 9.26
N ASN A 33 -12.01 -8.85 10.15
CA ASN A 33 -12.91 -7.71 10.16
C ASN A 33 -12.51 -6.76 11.29
N PRO A 34 -11.76 -5.67 11.02
CA PRO A 34 -11.39 -4.70 12.05
C PRO A 34 -12.60 -3.91 12.55
N LEU A 35 -12.46 -3.25 13.70
CA LEU A 35 -13.46 -2.30 14.17
C LEU A 35 -13.66 -1.16 13.15
N SER A 36 -14.93 -0.79 12.92
CA SER A 36 -15.34 0.24 11.97
C SER A 36 -15.30 1.64 12.59
N ASP A 37 -14.12 2.11 12.96
CA ASP A 37 -13.89 3.37 13.68
C ASP A 37 -13.01 4.37 12.91
N GLY A 38 -12.90 4.21 11.60
CA GLY A 38 -12.02 5.01 10.74
C GLY A 38 -10.52 4.68 10.87
N ASN A 39 -10.13 3.76 11.76
CA ASN A 39 -8.75 3.27 11.87
C ASN A 39 -8.58 1.84 11.34
N CYS A 40 -9.53 1.33 10.56
CA CYS A 40 -9.58 -0.05 10.07
C CYS A 40 -8.28 -0.50 9.39
N GLY A 41 -7.64 0.35 8.57
CA GLY A 41 -6.35 0.03 7.94
C GLY A 41 -5.21 -0.16 8.96
N PHE A 42 -5.10 0.72 9.96
CA PHE A 42 -4.10 0.58 11.02
C PHE A 42 -4.40 -0.61 11.93
N ARG A 43 -5.67 -0.90 12.21
CA ARG A 43 -6.10 -2.05 13.01
C ARG A 43 -5.80 -3.37 12.31
N ALA A 44 -6.09 -3.46 11.02
CA ALA A 44 -5.74 -4.62 10.21
C ALA A 44 -4.21 -4.82 10.16
N LEU A 45 -3.45 -3.75 9.98
CA LEU A 45 -1.99 -3.83 9.98
C LEU A 45 -1.42 -4.20 11.36
N ALA A 46 -1.99 -3.66 12.45
CA ALA A 46 -1.60 -4.02 13.81
C ALA A 46 -1.85 -5.51 14.08
N LEU A 47 -3.01 -6.04 13.70
CA LEU A 47 -3.26 -7.46 13.80
C LEU A 47 -2.27 -8.29 12.96
N ALA A 48 -1.99 -7.89 11.73
CA ALA A 48 -1.07 -8.63 10.85
C ALA A 48 0.37 -8.68 11.39
N ILE A 49 0.84 -7.63 12.07
CA ILE A 49 2.20 -7.54 12.60
C ILE A 49 2.30 -8.16 14.00
N THR A 50 1.33 -7.88 14.87
CA THR A 50 1.45 -8.15 16.32
C THR A 50 0.39 -9.10 16.86
N GLY A 51 -0.58 -9.50 16.04
CA GLY A 51 -1.72 -10.30 16.48
C GLY A 51 -2.73 -9.52 17.33
N ASN A 52 -2.58 -8.20 17.50
CA ASN A 52 -3.45 -7.40 18.35
C ASN A 52 -3.83 -6.05 17.71
N GLN A 53 -5.09 -5.92 17.29
CA GLN A 53 -5.62 -4.69 16.68
C GLN A 53 -5.59 -3.46 17.59
N GLU A 54 -5.58 -3.62 18.91
CA GLU A 54 -5.57 -2.49 19.85
C GLU A 54 -4.23 -1.74 19.86
N GLN A 55 -3.18 -2.34 19.31
CA GLN A 55 -1.88 -1.69 19.15
C GLN A 55 -1.82 -0.69 18.00
N TYR A 56 -2.93 -0.45 17.28
CA TYR A 56 -2.99 0.45 16.14
C TYR A 56 -2.49 1.88 16.44
N LYS A 57 -2.72 2.39 17.65
CA LYS A 57 -2.27 3.74 18.06
C LYS A 57 -0.74 3.83 18.07
N LEU A 58 -0.08 2.85 18.70
CA LEU A 58 1.38 2.78 18.75
C LEU A 58 1.97 2.62 17.34
N LEU A 59 1.36 1.75 16.52
CA LEU A 59 1.76 1.55 15.13
C LEU A 59 1.64 2.84 14.33
N LYS A 60 0.52 3.56 14.44
CA LYS A 60 0.29 4.85 13.77
C LYS A 60 1.33 5.89 14.16
N THR A 61 1.63 6.02 15.45
CA THR A 61 2.67 6.94 15.94
C THR A 61 4.05 6.62 15.36
N LYS A 62 4.43 5.33 15.35
CA LYS A 62 5.71 4.89 14.75
C LYS A 62 5.75 5.16 13.25
N MET A 63 4.66 4.90 12.54
CA MET A 63 4.56 5.15 11.11
C MET A 63 4.72 6.64 10.79
N ILE A 64 4.04 7.54 11.52
CA ILE A 64 4.19 8.99 11.36
C ILE A 64 5.64 9.43 11.62
N ALA A 65 6.29 8.89 12.67
CA ALA A 65 7.69 9.20 12.94
C ALA A 65 8.61 8.81 11.78
N ILE A 66 8.38 7.66 11.13
CA ILE A 66 9.12 7.22 9.94
C ILE A 66 8.84 8.13 8.74
N LEU A 67 7.56 8.47 8.50
CA LEU A 67 7.16 9.37 7.42
C LEU A 67 7.86 10.73 7.56
N ASN A 68 7.89 11.30 8.76
CA ASN A 68 8.57 12.55 9.04
C ASN A 68 10.09 12.43 8.85
N LYS A 69 10.69 11.33 9.34
CA LYS A 69 12.14 11.07 9.17
C LYS A 69 12.53 10.86 7.69
N LYS A 70 11.61 10.38 6.87
CA LYS A 70 11.81 10.09 5.44
C LYS A 70 11.03 11.05 4.56
N ASN A 71 10.72 12.25 5.05
CA ASN A 71 9.85 13.20 4.36
C ASN A 71 10.33 13.53 2.94
N VAL A 72 11.63 13.76 2.73
CA VAL A 72 12.20 14.07 1.41
C VAL A 72 11.93 12.95 0.42
N PHE A 73 12.17 11.71 0.83
CA PHE A 73 11.91 10.53 -0.02
C PHE A 73 10.43 10.45 -0.39
N TYR A 74 9.54 10.60 0.60
CA TYR A 74 8.11 10.49 0.35
C TYR A 74 7.53 11.68 -0.43
N GLN A 75 8.06 12.88 -0.26
CA GLN A 75 7.72 14.05 -1.08
C GLN A 75 8.15 13.88 -2.54
N GLN A 76 9.29 13.24 -2.79
CA GLN A 76 9.73 12.94 -4.16
C GLN A 76 8.82 11.93 -4.86
N ILE A 77 8.33 10.93 -4.13
CA ILE A 77 7.50 9.85 -4.70
C ILE A 77 6.03 10.27 -4.82
N PHE A 78 5.48 10.94 -3.82
CA PHE A 78 4.04 11.25 -3.74
C PHE A 78 3.71 12.74 -4.00
N GLY A 79 4.74 13.57 -4.19
CA GLY A 79 4.59 15.02 -4.32
C GLY A 79 4.46 15.73 -2.96
N SER A 80 4.55 17.06 -3.01
CA SER A 80 4.26 17.91 -1.86
C SER A 80 2.76 18.19 -1.83
N PHE A 81 2.06 17.72 -0.79
CA PHE A 81 0.71 18.22 -0.52
C PHE A 81 0.82 19.71 -0.18
N PRO A 82 -0.05 20.59 -0.73
CA PRO A 82 -0.14 21.95 -0.24
C PRO A 82 -0.46 21.89 1.26
N SER A 83 0.35 22.57 2.06
CA SER A 83 0.13 22.75 3.49
C SER A 83 -1.30 23.23 3.70
N SER A 84 -2.16 22.38 4.27
CA SER A 84 -3.39 22.85 4.89
C SER A 84 -2.98 23.73 6.05
N LYS A 85 -2.90 25.04 5.83
CA LYS A 85 -2.84 26.02 6.92
C LYS A 85 -3.93 25.64 7.92
N PRO A 86 -3.63 25.58 9.22
CA PRO A 86 -4.69 25.46 10.21
C PRO A 86 -5.59 26.69 10.06
N SER A 87 -6.89 26.48 9.86
CA SER A 87 -7.88 27.55 9.96
C SER A 87 -7.77 28.16 11.36
N SER A 88 -7.54 29.48 11.42
CA SER A 88 -7.59 30.28 12.64
C SER A 88 -8.94 30.18 13.35
#